data_AF-K2N6R7-F1
#
_entry.id   AF-K2N6R7-F1
#
_cell.length_a   1.000
_cell.length_b   1.000
_cell.length_c   1.000
_cell.angle_alpha   90.00
_cell.angle_beta   90.00
_cell.angle_gamma   90.00
#
_symmetry.space_group_name_H-M   'P 1'
#
loop_
_entity.id
_entity.type
_entity.pdbx_description
1 polymer ?
#
loop_
_entity_poly.entity_id
_entity_poly.type
_entity_poly.pdbx_seq_one_letter_code
_entity_poly.pdbx_strand_id
1 'polypeptide(L)'
;MMNFGPGSVTDSEQGVRASLHEIAHALGFTVELMKERNMLKEVEGVRGKAAVLQVSSPKTVEKTRAHFNCRSATGMELEDEGGSETALSHWKRRNAKDELMAGIAGIGYYTALTMAAFEDTGFYKANWGMEEPMSWGNNSGCALLTEKCVINGVTQYPEMFCTTESSLRSCTSDRLGLGRCAMKLYDTLLPPQFQYFSNPKLGGVPDRLMDFCPYIQPSIKTRCSDGDKALMRGSRVGPTSRCLRGDGLADSKGLVGDVCAEVSREKGEVSVRYLGDDNWHKRPEGSSITPAGLFMEGKILCPKYDDVCIVFDTINGSGDVSRLLSAFPSIPLVLLVLVFMSMC
;
A
#
# COMPACT_ATOMS: atom_id res chain seq x y z
N MET A 1 15.68 13.50 19.39
CA MET A 1 14.93 14.78 19.42
C MET A 1 14.20 14.87 18.11
N MET A 2 12.91 15.17 18.12
CA MET A 2 12.09 15.29 16.91
C MET A 2 11.67 16.75 16.73
N ASN A 3 11.68 17.25 15.50
CA ASN A 3 11.26 18.60 15.18
C ASN A 3 10.17 18.56 14.10
N PHE A 4 8.95 18.91 14.48
CA PHE A 4 7.86 19.06 13.52
C PHE A 4 7.75 20.52 13.10
N GLY A 5 8.07 20.80 11.83
CA GLY A 5 7.83 22.11 11.25
C GLY A 5 6.33 22.46 11.31
N PRO A 6 5.93 23.70 11.63
CA PRO A 6 4.52 24.09 11.74
C PRO A 6 3.69 23.80 10.49
N GLY A 7 4.29 23.78 9.29
CA GLY A 7 3.61 23.42 8.04
C GLY A 7 3.30 21.93 7.86
N SER A 8 3.91 21.06 8.67
CA SER A 8 3.73 19.60 8.60
C SER A 8 2.76 19.08 9.67
N VAL A 9 2.48 19.88 10.71
CA VAL A 9 1.52 19.56 11.78
C VAL A 9 0.12 19.98 11.33
N THR A 10 -0.58 19.07 10.66
CA THR A 10 -1.97 19.24 10.26
C THR A 10 -2.83 18.17 10.93
N ASP A 11 -4.11 18.44 11.13
CA ASP A 11 -5.12 17.46 11.56
C ASP A 11 -5.51 16.48 10.45
N SER A 12 -4.86 16.57 9.29
CA SER A 12 -5.04 15.62 8.20
C SER A 12 -4.45 14.26 8.54
N GLU A 13 -5.07 13.21 7.98
CA GLU A 13 -4.59 11.83 8.08
C GLU A 13 -3.11 11.70 7.68
N GLN A 14 -2.70 12.40 6.61
CA GLN A 14 -1.33 12.45 6.13
C GLN A 14 -0.38 13.08 7.16
N GLY A 15 -0.80 14.14 7.85
CA GLY A 15 -0.02 14.80 8.90
C GLY A 15 0.17 13.90 10.13
N VAL A 16 -0.89 13.21 10.54
CA VAL A 16 -0.82 12.21 11.63
C VAL A 16 0.16 11.09 11.27
N ARG A 17 0.10 10.57 10.04
CA ARG A 17 0.97 9.48 9.57
C ARG A 17 2.43 9.88 9.45
N ALA A 18 2.70 11.08 8.95
CA ALA A 18 4.04 11.64 8.97
C ALA A 18 4.55 11.81 10.41
N SER A 19 3.69 12.22 11.35
CA SER A 19 4.07 12.33 12.76
C SER A 19 4.41 10.98 13.37
N LEU A 20 3.59 9.95 13.11
CA LEU A 20 3.83 8.58 13.57
C LEU A 20 5.11 7.98 12.98
N HIS A 21 5.43 8.28 11.73
CA HIS A 21 6.68 7.86 11.06
C HIS A 21 7.91 8.39 11.81
N GLU A 22 7.94 9.68 12.11
CA GLU A 22 9.06 10.27 12.85
C GLU A 22 9.12 9.77 14.31
N ILE A 23 7.96 9.49 14.93
CA ILE A 23 7.91 8.85 16.26
C ILE A 23 8.55 7.47 16.18
N ALA A 24 8.27 6.70 15.13
CA ALA A 24 8.85 5.38 14.97
C ALA A 24 10.38 5.42 14.88
N HIS A 25 10.96 6.39 14.16
CA HIS A 25 12.41 6.61 14.20
C HIS A 25 12.91 6.89 15.61
N ALA A 26 12.26 7.80 16.34
CA ALA A 26 12.66 8.14 17.71
C ALA A 26 12.54 6.96 18.70
N LEU A 27 11.64 6.02 18.43
CA LEU A 27 11.47 4.78 19.19
C LEU A 27 12.46 3.67 18.79
N GLY A 28 13.32 3.91 17.80
CA GLY A 28 14.38 2.97 17.43
C GLY A 28 14.15 2.22 16.12
N PHE A 29 13.24 2.67 15.25
CA PHE A 29 13.26 2.24 13.86
C PHE A 29 14.43 2.91 13.13
N THR A 30 15.66 2.44 13.39
CA THR A 30 16.88 2.96 12.78
C THR A 30 17.84 1.82 12.45
N VAL A 31 18.63 1.99 11.39
CA VAL A 31 19.59 0.96 10.97
C VAL A 31 20.66 0.72 12.03
N GLU A 32 21.08 1.75 12.77
CA GLU A 32 22.09 1.66 13.82
C GLU A 32 21.62 0.71 14.93
N LEU A 33 20.39 0.90 15.42
CA LEU A 33 19.84 0.03 16.45
C LEU A 33 19.65 -1.39 15.92
N MET A 34 19.10 -1.55 14.71
CA MET A 34 18.92 -2.87 14.11
C MET A 34 20.25 -3.61 13.98
N LYS A 35 21.35 -2.90 13.67
CA LYS A 35 22.70 -3.44 13.63
C LYS A 35 23.19 -3.85 15.02
N GLU A 36 23.06 -2.97 16.02
CA GLU A 36 23.44 -3.27 17.42
C GLU A 36 22.70 -4.49 17.99
N ARG A 37 21.45 -4.68 17.56
CA ARG A 37 20.59 -5.81 17.95
C ARG A 37 20.79 -7.06 17.08
N ASN A 38 21.74 -7.07 16.14
CA ASN A 38 21.99 -8.17 15.20
C ASN A 38 20.75 -8.60 14.40
N MET A 39 19.91 -7.63 14.02
CA MET A 39 18.69 -7.87 13.26
C MET A 39 18.92 -7.85 11.74
N LEU A 40 20.08 -7.39 11.28
CA LEU A 40 20.36 -7.13 9.87
C LEU A 40 21.14 -8.27 9.20
N LYS A 41 20.81 -8.53 7.94
CA LYS A 41 21.54 -9.46 7.08
C LYS A 41 21.68 -8.91 5.67
N GLU A 42 22.88 -8.98 5.12
CA GLU A 42 23.12 -8.70 3.71
C GLU A 42 22.75 -9.93 2.86
N VAL A 43 22.06 -9.68 1.75
CA VAL A 43 21.62 -10.72 0.80
C VAL A 43 22.04 -10.33 -0.61
N GLU A 44 22.83 -11.20 -1.24
CA GLU A 44 23.39 -10.97 -2.57
C GLU A 44 22.41 -11.32 -3.70
N GLY A 45 22.62 -10.70 -4.87
CA GLY A 45 21.96 -11.11 -6.13
C GLY A 45 20.47 -10.80 -6.22
N VAL A 46 19.89 -10.09 -5.25
CA VAL A 46 18.45 -9.80 -5.23
C VAL A 46 18.06 -8.94 -6.43
N ARG A 47 17.23 -9.49 -7.31
CA ARG A 47 16.73 -8.84 -8.54
C ARG A 47 17.86 -8.29 -9.43
N GLY A 48 19.03 -8.91 -9.41
CA GLY A 48 20.21 -8.50 -10.17
C GLY A 48 21.03 -7.37 -9.53
N LYS A 49 20.69 -6.92 -8.31
CA LYS A 49 21.55 -6.06 -7.50
C LYS A 49 22.71 -6.88 -6.91
N ALA A 50 23.84 -6.23 -6.65
CA ALA A 50 24.99 -6.88 -6.03
C ALA A 50 24.64 -7.40 -4.62
N ALA A 51 24.08 -6.54 -3.79
CA ALA A 51 23.59 -6.87 -2.46
C ALA A 51 22.44 -5.94 -2.04
N VAL A 52 21.60 -6.42 -1.11
CA VAL A 52 20.59 -5.64 -0.41
C VAL A 52 20.66 -5.94 1.08
N LEU A 53 20.26 -4.98 1.92
CA LEU A 53 20.18 -5.19 3.37
C LEU A 53 18.75 -5.57 3.76
N GLN A 54 18.60 -6.60 4.57
CA GLN A 54 17.32 -7.04 5.10
C GLN A 54 17.30 -7.00 6.62
N VAL A 55 16.13 -6.71 7.19
CA VAL A 55 15.82 -7.04 8.58
C VAL A 55 15.39 -8.51 8.63
N SER A 56 16.26 -9.35 9.17
CA SER A 56 16.17 -10.81 9.20
C SER A 56 15.93 -11.38 10.60
N SER A 57 15.52 -10.55 11.55
CA SER A 57 15.13 -10.97 12.90
C SER A 57 13.84 -11.81 12.89
N PRO A 58 13.63 -12.69 13.90
CA PRO A 58 12.63 -13.76 13.82
C PRO A 58 11.20 -13.29 13.54
N LYS A 59 10.70 -12.27 14.26
CA LYS A 59 9.32 -11.80 14.07
C LYS A 59 9.15 -11.08 12.74
N THR A 60 10.16 -10.32 12.33
CA THR A 60 10.15 -9.60 11.04
C THR A 60 10.11 -10.59 9.88
N VAL A 61 10.88 -11.68 9.95
CA VAL A 61 10.80 -12.77 8.96
C VAL A 61 9.42 -13.41 8.96
N GLU A 62 8.85 -13.73 10.12
CA GLU A 62 7.51 -14.30 10.24
C GLU A 62 6.46 -13.43 9.54
N LYS A 63 6.43 -12.12 9.85
CA LYS A 63 5.43 -11.18 9.29
C LYS A 63 5.70 -10.83 7.83
N THR A 64 6.95 -10.83 7.38
CA THR A 64 7.30 -10.74 5.95
C THR A 64 6.72 -11.92 5.17
N ARG A 65 6.95 -13.15 5.66
CA ARG A 65 6.44 -14.37 5.01
C ARG A 65 4.92 -14.36 4.93
N ALA A 66 4.26 -13.90 6.00
CA ALA A 66 2.81 -13.77 6.03
C ALA A 66 2.30 -12.73 5.04
N HIS A 67 2.85 -11.50 5.05
CA HIS A 67 2.42 -10.42 4.17
C HIS A 67 2.55 -10.78 2.69
N PHE A 68 3.73 -11.23 2.27
CA PHE A 68 3.97 -11.54 0.86
C PHE A 68 3.49 -12.95 0.46
N ASN A 69 3.01 -13.77 1.40
CA ASN A 69 2.78 -15.20 1.18
C ASN A 69 3.99 -15.91 0.55
N CYS A 70 5.17 -15.67 1.12
CA CYS A 70 6.43 -16.21 0.63
C CYS A 70 7.19 -16.95 1.74
N ARG A 71 7.03 -18.26 1.84
CA ARG A 71 7.67 -19.08 2.91
C ARG A 71 9.20 -19.03 2.90
N SER A 72 9.81 -18.82 1.74
CA SER A 72 11.28 -18.74 1.60
C SER A 72 11.85 -17.36 1.88
N ALA A 73 11.03 -16.34 2.17
CA ALA A 73 11.54 -15.02 2.52
C ALA A 73 12.44 -15.10 3.76
N THR A 74 13.57 -14.38 3.70
CA THR A 74 14.62 -14.36 4.74
C THR A 74 14.63 -13.09 5.57
N GLY A 75 13.79 -12.12 5.24
CA GLY A 75 13.70 -10.82 5.91
C GLY A 75 12.98 -9.80 5.05
N MET A 76 12.73 -8.63 5.62
CA MET A 76 12.18 -7.48 4.91
C MET A 76 13.31 -6.58 4.43
N GLU A 77 13.32 -6.24 3.14
CA GLU A 77 14.34 -5.39 2.54
C GLU A 77 14.23 -3.94 3.03
N LEU A 78 15.37 -3.35 3.37
CA LEU A 78 15.51 -1.93 3.69
C LEU A 78 15.77 -1.12 2.41
N GLU A 79 15.40 0.15 2.45
CA GLU A 79 15.58 1.06 1.32
C GLU A 79 17.06 1.24 0.97
N ASP A 80 17.40 1.26 -0.31
CA ASP A 80 18.77 1.41 -0.81
C ASP A 80 18.91 2.57 -1.82
N GLU A 81 17.81 3.30 -2.09
CA GLU A 81 17.77 4.52 -2.88
C GLU A 81 17.61 5.78 -1.98
N GLY A 82 17.76 6.98 -2.56
CA GLY A 82 17.46 8.26 -1.88
C GLY A 82 18.62 8.91 -1.10
N GLY A 83 19.80 8.29 -1.05
CA GLY A 83 20.98 8.84 -0.36
C GLY A 83 21.04 8.51 1.13
N SER A 84 22.02 9.05 1.87
CA SER A 84 22.32 8.64 3.26
C SER A 84 21.20 8.90 4.26
N GLU A 85 20.30 9.86 4.00
CA GLU A 85 19.18 10.20 4.89
C GLU A 85 17.95 9.30 4.67
N THR A 86 17.84 8.64 3.51
CA THR A 86 16.70 7.79 3.17
C THR A 86 17.07 6.31 3.13
N ALA A 87 18.26 6.00 2.63
CA ALA A 87 18.73 4.63 2.56
C ALA A 87 18.91 4.03 3.97
N LEU A 88 18.55 2.76 4.09
CA LEU A 88 18.75 1.87 5.21
C LEU A 88 17.88 2.11 6.46
N SER A 89 17.23 3.25 6.60
CA SER A 89 16.34 3.54 7.74
C SER A 89 14.84 3.36 7.45
N HIS A 90 14.49 2.89 6.25
CA HIS A 90 13.11 2.73 5.80
C HIS A 90 12.90 1.34 5.19
N TRP A 91 11.65 0.88 5.13
CA TRP A 91 11.32 -0.27 4.29
C TRP A 91 11.51 0.04 2.82
N LYS A 92 11.97 -0.95 2.06
CA LYS A 92 12.10 -0.84 0.60
C LYS A 92 10.74 -0.50 0.00
N ARG A 93 10.59 0.73 -0.51
CA ARG A 93 9.29 1.27 -0.92
C ARG A 93 8.71 0.49 -2.11
N ARG A 94 9.55 -0.04 -3.01
CA ARG A 94 9.12 -1.00 -4.04
C ARG A 94 8.25 -2.13 -3.46
N ASN A 95 8.63 -2.68 -2.31
CA ASN A 95 7.98 -3.85 -1.71
C ASN A 95 6.84 -3.45 -0.76
N ALA A 96 6.89 -2.25 -0.17
CA ALA A 96 5.98 -1.79 0.87
C ALA A 96 5.62 -0.30 0.71
N LYS A 97 5.11 0.10 -0.47
CA LYS A 97 4.90 1.51 -0.86
C LYS A 97 4.05 2.30 0.14
N ASP A 98 3.04 1.63 0.68
CA ASP A 98 1.97 2.22 1.47
C ASP A 98 2.16 2.03 2.98
N GLU A 99 3.33 1.51 3.40
CA GLU A 99 3.69 1.22 4.79
C GLU A 99 4.12 2.50 5.53
N LEU A 100 3.89 2.55 6.84
CA LEU A 100 4.26 3.66 7.72
C LEU A 100 5.72 4.08 7.52
N MET A 101 6.66 3.12 7.49
CA MET A 101 8.10 3.34 7.39
C MET A 101 8.63 3.27 5.96
N ALA A 102 7.80 3.53 4.94
CA ALA A 102 8.27 3.74 3.58
C ALA A 102 9.00 5.09 3.46
N GLY A 103 10.09 5.15 2.70
CA GLY A 103 10.95 6.36 2.60
C GLY A 103 10.34 7.56 1.87
N ILE A 104 9.13 7.45 1.32
CA ILE A 104 8.35 8.58 0.81
C ILE A 104 6.95 8.47 1.39
N ALA A 105 6.52 9.56 2.05
CA ALA A 105 5.20 9.65 2.67
C ALA A 105 4.07 9.31 1.68
N GLY A 106 3.16 8.46 2.16
CA GLY A 106 1.93 8.06 1.49
C GLY A 106 0.79 7.96 2.51
N ILE A 107 -0.01 6.89 2.40
CA ILE A 107 -1.07 6.56 3.37
C ILE A 107 -0.50 6.07 4.72
N GLY A 108 0.66 5.41 4.72
CA GLY A 108 1.44 5.12 5.93
C GLY A 108 0.81 4.09 6.87
N TYR A 109 0.29 2.98 6.35
CA TYR A 109 -0.28 1.90 7.17
C TYR A 109 0.71 1.41 8.22
N TYR A 110 0.31 1.38 9.48
CA TYR A 110 1.10 0.80 10.57
C TYR A 110 0.89 -0.71 10.55
N THR A 111 1.65 -1.38 9.70
CA THR A 111 1.46 -2.80 9.43
C THR A 111 2.19 -3.69 10.43
N ALA A 112 1.91 -4.99 10.33
CA ALA A 112 2.65 -6.03 11.03
C ALA A 112 4.16 -6.01 10.75
N LEU A 113 4.63 -5.42 9.63
CA LEU A 113 6.05 -5.33 9.30
C LEU A 113 6.78 -4.41 10.29
N THR A 114 6.30 -3.18 10.46
CA THR A 114 6.89 -2.22 11.41
C THR A 114 6.71 -2.67 12.86
N MET A 115 5.54 -3.21 13.20
CA MET A 115 5.29 -3.78 14.54
C MET A 115 6.26 -4.92 14.88
N ALA A 116 6.54 -5.80 13.91
CA ALA A 116 7.48 -6.91 14.08
C ALA A 116 8.91 -6.42 14.31
N ALA A 117 9.35 -5.43 13.54
CA ALA A 117 10.67 -4.83 13.73
C ALA A 117 10.82 -4.25 15.14
N PHE A 118 9.81 -3.53 15.64
CA PHE A 118 9.82 -3.04 17.01
C PHE A 118 9.85 -4.14 18.06
N GLU A 119 9.07 -5.22 17.89
CA GLU A 119 9.10 -6.35 18.84
C GLU A 119 10.48 -7.05 18.85
N ASP A 120 11.10 -7.20 17.67
CA ASP A 120 12.44 -7.78 17.55
C ASP A 120 13.56 -6.88 18.11
N THR A 121 13.31 -5.57 18.26
CA THR A 121 14.22 -4.73 19.08
C THR A 121 14.23 -5.18 20.54
N GLY A 122 13.23 -5.90 21.04
CA GLY A 122 13.13 -6.31 22.44
C GLY A 122 12.81 -5.18 23.42
N PHE A 123 12.53 -3.96 22.94
CA PHE A 123 12.03 -2.87 23.78
C PHE A 123 10.51 -2.88 23.93
N TYR A 124 9.81 -3.47 22.95
CA TYR A 124 8.36 -3.40 22.83
C TYR A 124 7.77 -4.78 22.64
N LYS A 125 6.47 -4.89 22.90
CA LYS A 125 5.65 -6.04 22.52
C LYS A 125 4.49 -5.53 21.69
N ALA A 126 4.32 -6.06 20.49
CA ALA A 126 3.24 -5.66 19.62
C ALA A 126 1.90 -6.18 20.16
N ASN A 127 0.87 -5.33 20.05
CA ASN A 127 -0.50 -5.75 20.29
C ASN A 127 -1.07 -6.36 18.99
N TRP A 128 -0.78 -7.63 18.76
CA TRP A 128 -1.21 -8.35 17.56
C TRP A 128 -2.74 -8.40 17.43
N GLY A 129 -3.23 -8.31 16.20
CA GLY A 129 -4.64 -8.08 15.87
C GLY A 129 -4.97 -6.60 15.65
N MET A 130 -4.05 -5.67 15.96
CA MET A 130 -4.23 -4.23 15.70
C MET A 130 -3.43 -3.74 14.50
N GLU A 131 -2.67 -4.61 13.83
CA GLU A 131 -1.97 -4.26 12.60
C GLU A 131 -2.93 -3.79 11.52
N GLU A 132 -2.54 -2.72 10.82
CA GLU A 132 -3.31 -2.28 9.67
C GLU A 132 -2.99 -3.13 8.44
N PRO A 133 -4.00 -3.52 7.64
CA PRO A 133 -3.78 -4.23 6.40
C PRO A 133 -3.21 -3.27 5.35
N MET A 134 -2.22 -3.75 4.59
CA MET A 134 -1.70 -3.04 3.43
C MET A 134 -1.88 -3.91 2.19
N SER A 135 -2.66 -3.44 1.21
CA SER A 135 -2.91 -4.20 -0.03
C SER A 135 -1.67 -4.31 -0.91
N TRP A 136 -0.76 -3.32 -0.85
CA TRP A 136 0.50 -3.36 -1.60
C TRP A 136 1.38 -4.55 -1.19
N GLY A 137 1.66 -5.44 -2.13
CA GLY A 137 2.49 -6.63 -1.92
C GLY A 137 1.81 -7.78 -1.17
N ASN A 138 0.60 -7.59 -0.65
CA ASN A 138 -0.11 -8.63 0.10
C ASN A 138 -0.39 -9.85 -0.80
N ASN A 139 -0.04 -11.05 -0.34
CA ASN A 139 -0.18 -12.31 -1.07
C ASN A 139 0.45 -12.34 -2.48
N SER A 140 1.45 -11.49 -2.74
CA SER A 140 2.11 -11.39 -4.07
C SER A 140 3.03 -12.56 -4.43
N GLY A 141 3.33 -13.44 -3.46
CA GLY A 141 4.25 -14.55 -3.61
C GLY A 141 5.72 -14.11 -3.62
N CYS A 142 6.61 -15.10 -3.69
CA CYS A 142 8.05 -14.86 -3.62
C CYS A 142 8.61 -14.07 -4.81
N ALA A 143 8.00 -14.20 -5.99
CA ALA A 143 8.48 -13.55 -7.21
C ALA A 143 8.52 -12.02 -7.07
N LEU A 144 7.66 -11.40 -6.25
CA LEU A 144 7.73 -9.96 -6.01
C LEU A 144 9.08 -9.59 -5.40
N LEU A 145 9.57 -10.39 -4.45
CA LEU A 145 10.81 -10.14 -3.71
C LEU A 145 12.05 -10.53 -4.51
N THR A 146 11.97 -11.60 -5.32
CA THR A 146 13.12 -12.19 -6.00
C THR A 146 13.27 -11.78 -7.47
N GLU A 147 12.19 -11.41 -8.15
CA GLU A 147 12.17 -11.08 -9.59
C GLU A 147 11.93 -9.59 -9.84
N LYS A 148 12.18 -9.16 -11.08
CA LYS A 148 11.89 -7.79 -11.53
C LYS A 148 10.37 -7.54 -11.49
N CYS A 149 9.99 -6.29 -11.18
CA CYS A 149 8.58 -5.89 -11.15
C CYS A 149 7.89 -5.97 -12.53
N VAL A 150 8.67 -5.82 -13.60
CA VAL A 150 8.23 -5.89 -14.99
C VAL A 150 9.29 -6.66 -15.77
N ILE A 151 8.87 -7.61 -16.59
CA ILE A 151 9.73 -8.44 -17.44
C ILE A 151 9.23 -8.28 -18.87
N ASN A 152 10.08 -7.75 -19.76
CA ASN A 152 9.77 -7.51 -21.18
C ASN A 152 8.47 -6.70 -21.38
N GLY A 153 8.26 -5.68 -20.55
CA GLY A 153 7.06 -4.83 -20.62
C GLY A 153 5.78 -5.45 -20.06
N VAL A 154 5.87 -6.61 -19.41
CA VAL A 154 4.73 -7.28 -18.76
C VAL A 154 4.97 -7.38 -17.25
N THR A 155 3.97 -6.99 -16.47
CA THR A 155 3.97 -7.14 -15.00
C THR A 155 3.11 -8.32 -14.59
N GLN A 156 3.56 -9.07 -13.58
CA GLN A 156 2.72 -10.07 -12.89
C GLN A 156 1.80 -9.42 -11.83
N TYR A 157 2.03 -8.13 -11.54
CA TYR A 157 1.38 -7.38 -10.47
C TYR A 157 0.69 -6.11 -11.02
N PRO A 158 -0.39 -6.23 -11.81
CA PRO A 158 -1.07 -5.09 -12.42
C PRO A 158 -1.70 -4.13 -11.39
N GLU A 159 -1.91 -4.60 -10.17
CA GLU A 159 -2.40 -3.84 -9.03
C GLU A 159 -1.33 -2.93 -8.41
N MET A 160 -0.05 -3.23 -8.65
CA MET A 160 1.10 -2.53 -8.07
C MET A 160 1.86 -1.73 -9.13
N PHE A 161 2.15 -2.38 -10.26
CA PHE A 161 2.95 -1.81 -11.34
C PHE A 161 2.12 -1.69 -12.61
N CYS A 162 2.45 -0.71 -13.43
CA CYS A 162 1.79 -0.44 -14.70
C CYS A 162 2.83 -0.44 -15.81
N THR A 163 2.46 -0.81 -17.04
CA THR A 163 3.43 -0.94 -18.14
C THR A 163 3.07 -0.11 -19.37
N THR A 164 1.96 0.62 -19.32
CA THR A 164 1.45 1.41 -20.44
C THR A 164 1.05 2.79 -20.00
N GLU A 165 1.47 3.79 -20.78
CA GLU A 165 0.94 5.15 -20.70
C GLU A 165 -0.52 5.15 -21.17
N SER A 166 -1.39 5.78 -20.39
CA SER A 166 -2.81 5.94 -20.72
C SER A 166 -3.21 7.40 -20.58
N SER A 167 -4.07 7.87 -21.49
CA SER A 167 -4.71 9.18 -21.37
C SER A 167 -5.71 9.21 -20.21
N LEU A 168 -6.34 8.06 -19.93
CA LEU A 168 -7.25 7.83 -18.82
C LEU A 168 -6.48 7.79 -17.49
N ARG A 169 -7.13 8.23 -16.43
CA ARG A 169 -6.55 8.15 -15.08
C ARG A 169 -6.99 6.86 -14.41
N SER A 170 -6.10 6.34 -13.58
CA SER A 170 -6.33 5.15 -12.77
C SER A 170 -6.12 5.47 -11.30
N CYS A 171 -6.72 4.69 -10.42
CA CYS A 171 -6.53 4.82 -8.99
C CYS A 171 -5.10 4.50 -8.59
N THR A 172 -4.59 5.29 -7.66
CA THR A 172 -3.43 4.91 -6.86
C THR A 172 -3.75 3.70 -5.98
N SER A 173 -2.74 2.94 -5.58
CA SER A 173 -2.90 1.76 -4.72
C SER A 173 -3.59 2.08 -3.38
N ASP A 174 -3.28 3.25 -2.82
CA ASP A 174 -3.84 3.80 -1.59
C ASP A 174 -5.24 4.42 -1.75
N ARG A 175 -5.78 4.44 -2.98
CA ARG A 175 -7.07 5.04 -3.33
C ARG A 175 -7.24 6.52 -2.93
N LEU A 176 -6.15 7.24 -2.67
CA LEU A 176 -6.20 8.65 -2.28
C LEU A 176 -6.36 9.60 -3.48
N GLY A 177 -6.08 9.12 -4.69
CA GLY A 177 -6.19 9.96 -5.87
C GLY A 177 -6.20 9.21 -7.19
N LEU A 178 -6.40 10.00 -8.23
CA LEU A 178 -6.28 9.59 -9.62
C LEU A 178 -4.86 9.90 -10.11
N GLY A 179 -4.25 8.94 -10.79
CA GLY A 179 -2.89 9.03 -11.30
C GLY A 179 -2.76 8.54 -12.73
N ARG A 180 -1.52 8.53 -13.19
CA ARG A 180 -1.10 7.92 -14.47
C ARG A 180 0.08 7.02 -14.21
N CYS A 181 0.31 6.11 -15.14
CA CYS A 181 1.52 5.31 -15.11
C CYS A 181 2.73 6.23 -15.23
N ALA A 182 3.59 6.26 -14.22
CA ALA A 182 4.73 7.17 -14.20
C ALA A 182 5.93 6.53 -14.88
N MET A 183 6.06 6.74 -16.19
CA MET A 183 7.18 6.24 -16.99
C MET A 183 8.06 7.38 -17.50
N LYS A 184 9.33 7.08 -17.78
CA LYS A 184 10.29 8.00 -18.36
C LYS A 184 11.16 7.28 -19.38
N LEU A 185 11.34 7.94 -20.54
CA LEU A 185 12.40 7.61 -21.48
C LEU A 185 13.65 8.40 -21.09
N TYR A 186 14.72 7.69 -20.76
CA TYR A 186 16.01 8.27 -20.34
C TYR A 186 16.90 8.53 -21.55
N ASP A 187 17.85 9.47 -21.40
CA ASP A 187 18.84 9.76 -22.45
C ASP A 187 19.88 8.63 -22.56
N THR A 188 20.23 8.03 -21.43
CA THR A 188 21.18 6.92 -21.29
C THR A 188 20.46 5.60 -20.98
N LEU A 189 21.20 4.49 -21.15
CA LEU A 189 20.70 3.17 -20.77
C LEU A 189 20.53 3.08 -19.26
N LEU A 190 19.42 2.49 -18.82
CA LEU A 190 19.27 2.13 -17.41
C LEU A 190 20.24 1.01 -17.05
N PRO A 191 20.69 0.91 -15.78
CA PRO A 191 21.43 -0.25 -15.30
C PRO A 191 20.70 -1.57 -15.59
N PRO A 192 21.39 -2.69 -15.91
CA PRO A 192 20.75 -3.94 -16.33
C PRO A 192 19.67 -4.46 -15.36
N GLN A 193 19.85 -4.28 -14.06
CA GLN A 193 18.88 -4.65 -13.03
C GLN A 193 17.57 -3.85 -13.09
N PHE A 194 17.59 -2.66 -13.69
CA PHE A 194 16.44 -1.76 -13.84
C PHE A 194 15.90 -1.67 -15.27
N GLN A 195 16.44 -2.48 -16.19
CA GLN A 195 15.89 -2.61 -17.55
C GLN A 195 14.67 -3.54 -17.52
N TYR A 196 13.49 -2.98 -17.74
CA TYR A 196 12.20 -3.66 -17.61
C TYR A 196 11.46 -3.87 -18.94
N PHE A 197 11.80 -3.08 -19.94
CA PHE A 197 11.14 -3.04 -21.24
C PHE A 197 12.12 -3.43 -22.34
N SER A 198 11.60 -3.77 -23.52
CA SER A 198 12.42 -4.05 -24.71
C SER A 198 13.30 -2.86 -25.10
N ASN A 199 12.86 -1.63 -24.81
CA ASN A 199 13.72 -0.46 -24.85
C ASN A 199 14.46 -0.31 -23.50
N PRO A 200 15.79 -0.50 -23.44
CA PRO A 200 16.57 -0.44 -22.20
C PRO A 200 16.69 0.97 -21.59
N LYS A 201 16.17 1.99 -22.27
CA LYS A 201 16.08 3.37 -21.77
C LYS A 201 14.72 3.70 -21.16
N LEU A 202 13.75 2.79 -21.21
CA LEU A 202 12.41 3.01 -20.68
C LEU A 202 12.29 2.37 -19.28
N GLY A 203 11.78 3.14 -18.32
CA GLY A 203 11.52 2.68 -16.96
C GLY A 203 10.54 3.60 -16.24
N GLY A 204 10.34 3.37 -14.95
CA GLY A 204 9.64 4.29 -14.06
C GLY A 204 10.44 5.56 -13.82
N VAL A 205 9.76 6.64 -13.40
CA VAL A 205 10.41 7.94 -13.09
C VAL A 205 11.41 7.82 -11.92
N PRO A 206 12.49 8.63 -11.89
CA PRO A 206 13.50 8.56 -10.83
C PRO A 206 12.99 9.17 -9.51
N ASP A 207 13.78 9.02 -8.44
CA ASP A 207 13.53 9.65 -7.13
C ASP A 207 12.19 9.26 -6.49
N ARG A 208 11.73 8.03 -6.79
CA ARG A 208 10.52 7.43 -6.21
C ARG A 208 10.78 6.21 -5.34
N LEU A 209 12.04 5.78 -5.18
CA LEU A 209 12.43 4.62 -4.38
C LEU A 209 11.75 3.30 -4.84
N MET A 210 11.47 3.21 -6.13
CA MET A 210 10.74 2.08 -6.71
C MET A 210 11.64 1.13 -7.50
N ASP A 211 12.96 1.24 -7.40
CA ASP A 211 13.91 0.57 -8.31
C ASP A 211 13.57 0.85 -9.79
N PHE A 212 13.13 2.07 -10.13
CA PHE A 212 12.60 2.42 -11.46
C PHE A 212 11.40 1.56 -11.91
N CYS A 213 10.69 0.89 -11.01
CA CYS A 213 9.44 0.20 -11.34
C CYS A 213 8.33 1.23 -11.61
N PRO A 214 7.68 1.20 -12.79
CA PRO A 214 6.56 2.07 -13.09
C PRO A 214 5.33 1.70 -12.25
N TYR A 215 4.68 2.72 -11.68
CA TYR A 215 3.46 2.59 -10.87
C TYR A 215 2.53 3.76 -11.15
N ILE A 216 1.27 3.66 -10.71
CA ILE A 216 0.31 4.76 -10.84
C ILE A 216 0.66 5.87 -9.85
N GLN A 217 1.14 7.00 -10.37
CA GLN A 217 1.51 8.16 -9.57
C GLN A 217 0.41 9.24 -9.66
N PRO A 218 -0.09 9.75 -8.52
CA PRO A 218 -1.02 10.87 -8.51
C PRO A 218 -0.28 12.20 -8.66
N SER A 219 -1.04 13.26 -8.92
CA SER A 219 -0.61 14.65 -8.72
C SER A 219 -1.37 15.25 -7.53
N ILE A 220 -0.85 16.32 -6.93
CA ILE A 220 -1.57 17.03 -5.84
C ILE A 220 -2.95 17.49 -6.33
N LYS A 221 -3.05 17.92 -7.59
CA LYS A 221 -4.32 18.38 -8.19
C LYS A 221 -5.31 17.26 -8.48
N THR A 222 -4.92 15.99 -8.35
CA THR A 222 -5.77 14.83 -8.61
C THR A 222 -6.02 13.97 -7.36
N ARG A 223 -5.82 14.54 -6.18
CA ARG A 223 -6.28 13.97 -4.91
C ARG A 223 -7.79 13.99 -4.83
N CYS A 224 -8.40 12.90 -4.35
CA CYS A 224 -9.84 12.82 -4.22
C CYS A 224 -10.40 13.68 -3.07
N SER A 225 -9.59 13.95 -2.04
CA SER A 225 -9.98 14.75 -0.87
C SER A 225 -10.28 16.21 -1.20
N ASP A 226 -9.43 16.82 -2.03
CA ASP A 226 -9.26 18.27 -2.13
C ASP A 226 -8.65 18.73 -3.48
N GLY A 227 -8.53 17.82 -4.45
CA GLY A 227 -7.97 18.12 -5.76
C GLY A 227 -8.85 19.02 -6.62
N ASP A 228 -8.35 19.35 -7.81
CA ASP A 228 -9.05 20.19 -8.78
C ASP A 228 -10.10 19.36 -9.54
N LYS A 229 -11.38 19.62 -9.23
CA LYS A 229 -12.54 19.00 -9.88
C LYS A 229 -12.51 19.16 -11.40
N ALA A 230 -11.98 20.27 -11.93
CA ALA A 230 -11.91 20.51 -13.38
C ALA A 230 -10.96 19.54 -14.10
N LEU A 231 -9.98 18.99 -13.37
CA LEU A 231 -9.04 18.02 -13.91
C LEU A 231 -9.53 16.58 -13.76
N MET A 232 -10.52 16.32 -12.91
CA MET A 232 -11.00 14.97 -12.58
C MET A 232 -12.43 14.75 -13.11
N ARG A 233 -12.55 14.65 -14.43
CA ARG A 233 -13.83 14.36 -15.11
C ARG A 233 -14.51 13.13 -14.50
N GLY A 234 -15.83 13.20 -14.30
CA GLY A 234 -16.61 12.13 -13.68
C GLY A 234 -16.41 11.99 -12.16
N SER A 235 -15.56 12.78 -11.53
CA SER A 235 -15.22 12.60 -10.13
C SER A 235 -15.99 13.54 -9.19
N ARG A 236 -16.45 12.98 -8.08
CA ARG A 236 -16.88 13.71 -6.90
C ARG A 236 -15.68 13.87 -5.97
N VAL A 237 -15.30 15.12 -5.71
CA VAL A 237 -14.13 15.47 -4.88
C VAL A 237 -14.64 16.08 -3.59
N GLY A 238 -14.13 15.58 -2.47
CA GLY A 238 -14.50 16.00 -1.12
C GLY A 238 -13.73 15.19 -0.07
N PRO A 239 -13.74 15.61 1.21
CA PRO A 239 -12.84 15.10 2.24
C PRO A 239 -12.93 13.58 2.48
N THR A 240 -14.12 13.00 2.28
CA THR A 240 -14.36 11.55 2.41
C THR A 240 -14.23 10.79 1.10
N SER A 241 -13.83 11.47 0.01
CA SER A 241 -13.73 10.84 -1.30
C SER A 241 -12.48 9.96 -1.40
N ARG A 242 -12.65 8.84 -2.10
CA ARG A 242 -11.60 7.89 -2.45
C ARG A 242 -11.72 7.54 -3.92
N CYS A 243 -10.62 7.07 -4.50
CA CYS A 243 -10.59 6.63 -5.87
C CYS A 243 -11.21 5.23 -6.00
N LEU A 244 -12.21 5.13 -6.88
CA LEU A 244 -12.90 3.90 -7.23
C LEU A 244 -12.63 3.54 -8.68
N ARG A 245 -12.49 2.24 -8.95
CA ARG A 245 -12.20 1.75 -10.29
C ARG A 245 -13.41 1.84 -11.20
N GLY A 246 -13.19 2.25 -12.44
CA GLY A 246 -14.16 2.17 -13.51
C GLY A 246 -13.98 0.86 -14.30
N ASP A 247 -15.08 0.25 -14.69
CA ASP A 247 -15.12 -0.84 -15.68
C ASP A 247 -15.93 -0.36 -16.88
N GLY A 248 -15.24 0.00 -17.96
CA GLY A 248 -15.85 0.58 -19.17
C GLY A 248 -16.60 1.90 -18.93
N LEU A 249 -16.30 2.62 -17.84
CA LEU A 249 -17.05 3.80 -17.43
C LEU A 249 -16.92 4.94 -18.45
N ALA A 250 -18.05 5.42 -18.99
CA ALA A 250 -18.07 6.45 -20.02
C ALA A 250 -19.20 7.47 -19.83
N ASP A 251 -18.96 8.71 -20.27
CA ASP A 251 -19.99 9.75 -20.45
C ASP A 251 -20.05 10.21 -21.92
N SER A 252 -20.85 11.24 -22.23
CA SER A 252 -21.02 11.77 -23.61
C SER A 252 -19.74 12.17 -24.35
N LYS A 253 -18.61 12.37 -23.65
CA LYS A 253 -17.30 12.66 -24.26
C LYS A 253 -16.38 11.43 -24.37
N GLY A 254 -16.88 10.22 -24.08
CA GLY A 254 -16.15 8.95 -24.16
C GLY A 254 -15.70 8.41 -22.80
N LEU A 255 -14.72 7.50 -22.81
CA LEU A 255 -14.21 6.83 -21.61
C LEU A 255 -13.69 7.84 -20.57
N VAL A 256 -13.99 7.55 -19.31
CA VAL A 256 -13.58 8.37 -18.15
C VAL A 256 -12.39 7.75 -17.43
N GLY A 257 -12.35 6.42 -17.35
CA GLY A 257 -11.40 5.67 -16.51
C GLY A 257 -11.91 5.56 -15.08
N ASP A 258 -11.00 5.66 -14.12
CA ASP A 258 -11.34 5.64 -12.69
C ASP A 258 -11.84 7.01 -12.22
N VAL A 259 -12.58 7.04 -11.12
CA VAL A 259 -13.22 8.26 -10.60
C VAL A 259 -13.07 8.39 -9.09
N CYS A 260 -13.04 9.61 -8.58
CA CYS A 260 -13.27 9.84 -7.16
C CYS A 260 -14.77 9.79 -6.84
N ALA A 261 -15.12 9.17 -5.73
CA ALA A 261 -16.46 9.16 -5.17
C ALA A 261 -16.39 9.29 -3.65
N GLU A 262 -17.40 9.91 -3.05
CA GLU A 262 -17.49 9.95 -1.59
C GLU A 262 -17.78 8.56 -1.04
N VAL A 263 -17.08 8.22 0.04
CA VAL A 263 -17.22 6.93 0.71
C VAL A 263 -17.67 7.17 2.14
N SER A 264 -18.73 6.49 2.55
CA SER A 264 -19.20 6.43 3.94
C SER A 264 -19.01 5.02 4.50
N ARG A 265 -18.73 4.96 5.80
CA ARG A 265 -18.38 3.75 6.55
C ARG A 265 -19.43 3.59 7.63
N GLU A 266 -20.28 2.58 7.53
CA GLU A 266 -21.24 2.27 8.59
C GLU A 266 -21.26 0.77 8.86
N LYS A 267 -21.00 0.38 10.11
CA LYS A 267 -21.16 -1.01 10.62
C LYS A 267 -20.42 -2.09 9.80
N GLY A 268 -19.26 -1.75 9.24
CA GLY A 268 -18.44 -2.66 8.41
C GLY A 268 -18.88 -2.73 6.96
N GLU A 269 -19.72 -1.80 6.50
CA GLU A 269 -20.18 -1.72 5.12
C GLU A 269 -19.74 -0.38 4.50
N VAL A 270 -19.42 -0.44 3.21
CA VAL A 270 -19.03 0.72 2.41
C VAL A 270 -20.25 1.20 1.62
N SER A 271 -20.58 2.48 1.76
CA SER A 271 -21.56 3.17 0.91
C SER A 271 -20.84 4.17 0.02
N VAL A 272 -21.25 4.24 -1.24
CA VAL A 272 -20.61 5.11 -2.24
C VAL A 272 -21.61 6.15 -2.73
N ARG A 273 -21.16 7.40 -2.86
CA ARG A 273 -21.90 8.47 -3.52
C ARG A 273 -21.05 9.06 -4.64
N TYR A 274 -21.46 8.84 -5.87
CA TYR A 274 -20.70 9.21 -7.08
C TYR A 274 -21.20 10.54 -7.69
N LEU A 275 -20.53 11.03 -8.73
CA LEU A 275 -20.94 12.26 -9.41
C LEU A 275 -22.17 12.00 -10.30
N GLY A 276 -23.24 12.77 -10.12
CA GLY A 276 -24.48 12.63 -10.89
C GLY A 276 -25.63 11.95 -10.14
N ASP A 277 -25.37 11.42 -8.95
CA ASP A 277 -26.39 10.91 -8.03
C ASP A 277 -26.00 11.21 -6.59
N ASP A 278 -26.80 12.03 -5.90
CA ASP A 278 -26.56 12.43 -4.51
C ASP A 278 -27.02 11.39 -3.47
N ASN A 279 -27.59 10.26 -3.91
CA ASN A 279 -27.95 9.15 -3.02
C ASN A 279 -26.75 8.28 -2.65
N TRP A 280 -26.79 7.69 -1.45
CA TRP A 280 -25.82 6.70 -1.01
C TRP A 280 -26.18 5.32 -1.55
N HIS A 281 -25.23 4.70 -2.25
CA HIS A 281 -25.35 3.35 -2.78
C HIS A 281 -24.62 2.37 -1.88
N LYS A 282 -25.39 1.64 -1.09
CA LYS A 282 -24.89 0.57 -0.25
C LYS A 282 -24.72 -0.70 -1.08
N ARG A 283 -23.49 -1.22 -1.15
CA ARG A 283 -23.14 -2.34 -2.02
C ARG A 283 -22.14 -3.28 -1.33
N PRO A 284 -22.25 -4.60 -1.52
CA PRO A 284 -21.25 -5.54 -1.02
C PRO A 284 -19.87 -5.26 -1.62
N GLU A 285 -18.82 -5.62 -0.87
CA GLU A 285 -17.44 -5.62 -1.37
C GLU A 285 -17.32 -6.39 -2.70
N GLY A 286 -16.55 -5.85 -3.64
CA GLY A 286 -16.31 -6.48 -4.95
C GLY A 286 -17.49 -6.45 -5.92
N SER A 287 -18.65 -5.94 -5.48
CA SER A 287 -19.76 -5.66 -6.39
C SER A 287 -19.54 -4.37 -7.19
N SER A 288 -20.53 -3.97 -7.96
CA SER A 288 -20.44 -2.79 -8.81
C SER A 288 -21.72 -1.98 -8.82
N ILE A 289 -21.58 -0.68 -9.08
CA ILE A 289 -22.66 0.25 -9.31
C ILE A 289 -22.71 0.51 -10.81
N THR A 290 -23.89 0.38 -11.42
CA THR A 290 -24.13 0.88 -12.77
C THR A 290 -24.69 2.29 -12.62
N PRO A 291 -23.85 3.33 -12.80
CA PRO A 291 -24.31 4.70 -12.62
C PRO A 291 -25.30 5.08 -13.72
N ALA A 292 -26.24 5.97 -13.37
CA ALA A 292 -27.22 6.51 -14.31
C ALA A 292 -27.00 8.02 -14.52
N GLY A 293 -27.61 8.57 -15.57
CA GLY A 293 -27.61 10.01 -15.85
C GLY A 293 -26.32 10.47 -16.51
N LEU A 294 -25.37 11.00 -15.71
CA LEU A 294 -24.11 11.56 -16.24
C LEU A 294 -23.31 10.51 -17.01
N PHE A 295 -23.24 9.30 -16.46
CA PHE A 295 -22.59 8.17 -17.08
C PHE A 295 -23.59 7.42 -17.95
N MET A 296 -23.19 7.13 -19.19
CA MET A 296 -24.03 6.45 -20.18
C MET A 296 -23.72 4.95 -20.25
N GLU A 297 -22.49 4.56 -19.89
CA GLU A 297 -22.02 3.18 -19.98
C GLU A 297 -21.05 2.85 -18.83
N GLY A 298 -20.87 1.55 -18.61
CA GLY A 298 -19.89 1.01 -17.67
C GLY A 298 -20.36 0.98 -16.22
N LYS A 299 -19.40 0.72 -15.33
CA LYS A 299 -19.65 0.47 -13.92
C LYS A 299 -18.57 1.11 -13.05
N ILE A 300 -18.94 1.44 -11.81
CA ILE A 300 -18.01 1.79 -10.74
C ILE A 300 -17.87 0.57 -9.84
N LEU A 301 -16.66 0.07 -9.69
CA LEU A 301 -16.37 -1.09 -8.85
C LEU A 301 -16.27 -0.65 -7.38
N CYS A 302 -17.03 -1.32 -6.52
CA CYS A 302 -17.02 -1.05 -5.09
C CYS A 302 -15.70 -1.55 -4.48
N PRO A 303 -15.00 -0.72 -3.67
CA PRO A 303 -13.72 -1.09 -3.10
C PRO A 303 -13.90 -2.13 -2.01
N LYS A 304 -12.79 -2.77 -1.62
CA LYS A 304 -12.76 -3.53 -0.37
C LYS A 304 -12.87 -2.60 0.82
N TYR A 305 -13.46 -3.07 1.91
CA TYR A 305 -13.59 -2.27 3.12
C TYR A 305 -12.22 -1.75 3.57
N ASP A 306 -11.25 -2.64 3.70
CA ASP A 306 -9.89 -2.32 4.19
C ASP A 306 -9.11 -1.34 3.31
N ASP A 307 -9.41 -1.26 2.01
CA ASP A 307 -8.72 -0.32 1.11
C ASP A 307 -9.20 1.14 1.30
N VAL A 308 -10.37 1.36 1.89
CA VAL A 308 -10.96 2.70 2.08
C VAL A 308 -11.29 3.02 3.54
N CYS A 309 -11.13 2.03 4.43
CA CYS A 309 -11.40 2.12 5.86
C CYS A 309 -10.10 1.84 6.64
N ILE A 310 -9.32 2.90 6.82
CA ILE A 310 -8.13 2.88 7.67
C ILE A 310 -8.61 2.95 9.12
N VAL A 311 -8.03 2.13 10.00
CA VAL A 311 -8.50 1.93 11.39
C VAL A 311 -8.11 3.13 12.26
N PHE A 312 -8.86 4.23 12.14
CA PHE A 312 -8.75 5.37 13.06
C PHE A 312 -9.94 5.49 14.03
N ASP A 313 -10.85 4.52 14.05
CA ASP A 313 -12.09 4.59 14.85
C ASP A 313 -11.92 4.27 16.35
N THR A 314 -10.70 4.29 16.91
CA THR A 314 -10.52 4.17 18.35
C THR A 314 -10.62 5.48 19.12
N ILE A 315 -10.67 6.65 18.45
CA ILE A 315 -10.68 7.94 19.16
C ILE A 315 -12.11 8.40 19.55
N ASN A 316 -13.17 7.86 18.94
CA ASN A 316 -14.56 8.20 19.29
C ASN A 316 -15.25 7.21 20.26
N GLY A 317 -14.49 6.29 20.87
CA GLY A 317 -14.97 5.52 22.04
C GLY A 317 -16.17 4.59 21.80
N SER A 318 -16.47 4.20 20.57
CA SER A 318 -17.63 3.33 20.24
C SER A 318 -17.29 2.05 19.47
N GLY A 319 -16.01 1.72 19.28
CA GLY A 319 -15.58 0.52 18.56
C GLY A 319 -15.76 -0.77 19.38
N ASP A 320 -16.75 -1.58 19.02
CA ASP A 320 -16.91 -2.96 19.49
C ASP A 320 -15.78 -3.85 18.96
N VAL A 321 -14.95 -4.35 19.87
CA VAL A 321 -13.75 -5.18 19.61
C VAL A 321 -14.11 -6.58 19.07
N SER A 322 -15.41 -6.92 18.99
CA SER A 322 -15.90 -8.26 18.66
C SER A 322 -15.61 -8.75 17.24
N ARG A 323 -15.22 -7.88 16.29
CA ARG A 323 -15.06 -8.30 14.88
C ARG A 323 -13.68 -8.83 14.49
N LEU A 324 -12.64 -8.65 15.31
CA LEU A 324 -11.32 -9.24 15.08
C LEU A 324 -11.33 -10.77 15.04
N LEU A 325 -12.37 -11.40 15.59
CA LEU A 325 -12.48 -12.87 15.67
C LEU A 325 -13.23 -13.52 14.50
N SER A 326 -13.83 -12.75 13.58
CA SER A 326 -14.73 -13.30 12.56
C SER A 326 -14.10 -13.51 11.16
N ALA A 327 -12.82 -13.16 10.98
CA ALA A 327 -12.12 -13.30 9.70
C ALA A 327 -11.48 -14.69 9.46
N PHE A 328 -11.66 -15.65 10.37
CA PHE A 328 -11.19 -17.02 10.19
C PHE A 328 -12.37 -17.99 10.18
N PRO A 329 -12.47 -18.93 9.21
CA PRO A 329 -13.45 -20.00 9.31
C PRO A 329 -13.16 -20.80 10.57
N SER A 330 -14.18 -20.97 11.42
CA SER A 330 -14.12 -21.73 12.64
C SER A 330 -13.70 -23.17 12.30
N ILE A 331 -12.45 -23.53 12.59
CA ILE A 331 -12.04 -24.94 12.58
C ILE A 331 -12.86 -25.60 13.71
N PRO A 332 -13.71 -26.60 13.42
CA PRO A 332 -14.53 -27.21 14.46
C PRO A 332 -13.61 -27.86 15.49
N LEU A 333 -13.71 -27.36 16.72
CA LEU A 333 -13.02 -27.81 17.92
C LEU A 333 -13.58 -29.16 18.38
N VAL A 334 -13.55 -30.19 17.51
CA VAL A 334 -13.97 -31.55 17.82
C VAL A 334 -13.02 -32.49 17.09
N LEU A 335 -11.77 -32.62 17.55
CA LEU A 335 -10.94 -33.84 17.44
C LEU A 335 -9.55 -33.72 18.11
N LEU A 336 -9.41 -32.99 19.22
CA LEU A 336 -8.12 -32.85 19.93
C LEU A 336 -8.21 -33.19 21.42
N VAL A 337 -9.13 -34.10 21.78
CA VAL A 337 -9.26 -34.64 23.15
C VAL A 337 -9.00 -36.16 23.24
N LEU A 338 -8.69 -36.84 22.13
CA LEU A 338 -8.48 -38.31 22.14
C LEU A 338 -7.05 -38.79 21.86
N VAL A 339 -6.03 -37.91 21.82
CA VAL A 339 -4.63 -38.34 21.59
C VAL A 339 -3.71 -38.16 22.81
N PHE A 340 -4.20 -37.61 23.93
CA PHE A 340 -3.35 -37.37 25.12
C PHE A 340 -3.60 -38.28 26.34
N MET A 341 -4.35 -39.37 26.21
CA MET A 341 -4.53 -40.36 27.29
C MET A 341 -3.99 -41.76 26.99
N SER A 342 -2.88 -41.87 26.24
CA SER A 342 -2.19 -43.15 26.10
C SER A 342 -0.67 -43.00 25.98
N MET A 343 -0.04 -42.19 26.84
CA MET A 343 1.37 -42.31 27.20
C MET A 343 1.58 -41.75 28.62
N CYS A 344 1.23 -42.56 29.62
CA CYS A 344 1.81 -42.64 30.95
C CYS A 344 1.25 -43.88 31.64
#